data_AF-A0A2T3KWR3-F1
#
_entry.id   AF-A0A2T3KWR3-F1
#
_cell.length_a   1.000
_cell.length_b   1.000
_cell.length_c   1.000
_cell.angle_alpha   90.00
_cell.angle_beta   90.00
_cell.angle_gamma   90.00
#
_symmetry.space_group_name_H-M   'P 1'
#
loop_
_entity.id
_entity.type
_entity.pdbx_description
1 polymer ?
#
loop_
_entity_poly.entity_id
_entity_poly.type
_entity_poly.pdbx_seq_one_letter_code
_entity_poly.pdbx_strand_id
1 'polypeptide(L)'
;MRKTLLTRVSLAALVATVAGCSSTPPPPPAPTVEKNFKTVASQFMTSDATRSQGTVVDQGMFYPKETFSLSYRYCSASPEQATQDIEQFYQLAKKTCKANSGTMINQENDAWCVLHPNTAEETPVFSARITSTDLWADVCPTGPFVTMRVIENKDVDQAAWIDGAKQLGYQPFSVHRKIVPSSQSQAALFNEEETPAPEQEPWTEETGFIATHVGETVCMYKKTKDEAYGVTYKGKIQSVKDNRVSVLATEKLKGDIRVAPEMDQLPWYKEAVIEADARSWFICN
;
A
#
# COMPACT_ATOMS: atom_id res chain seq x y z
N MET A 1 -29.59 95.21 0.15
CA MET A 1 -28.85 96.22 0.96
C MET A 1 -27.36 95.84 0.95
N ARG A 2 -26.49 96.80 0.56
CA ARG A 2 -25.09 97.06 0.99
C ARG A 2 -24.35 95.93 1.76
N LYS A 3 -23.06 95.61 1.53
CA LYS A 3 -21.92 96.45 1.11
C LYS A 3 -20.63 95.57 1.02
N THR A 4 -19.77 95.89 0.04
CA THR A 4 -18.28 95.98 0.06
C THR A 4 -17.41 94.87 0.71
N LEU A 5 -16.50 94.20 -0.03
CA LEU A 5 -15.11 94.60 -0.44
C LEU A 5 -14.05 94.18 0.60
N LEU A 6 -13.15 93.26 0.24
CA LEU A 6 -11.68 93.40 0.33
C LEU A 6 -10.93 92.04 0.33
N THR A 7 -9.96 92.00 -0.57
CA THR A 7 -8.84 91.07 -0.76
C THR A 7 -7.97 90.93 0.50
N ARG A 8 -7.37 89.74 0.72
CA ARG A 8 -5.93 89.56 1.02
C ARG A 8 -5.53 88.08 1.19
N VAL A 9 -4.52 87.70 0.40
CA VAL A 9 -3.27 86.99 0.76
C VAL A 9 -3.35 85.54 1.27
N SER A 10 -2.87 84.66 0.39
CA SER A 10 -2.07 83.44 0.55
C SER A 10 -1.85 82.84 1.94
N LEU A 11 -2.22 81.57 2.09
CA LEU A 11 -1.50 80.63 2.95
C LEU A 11 -1.37 79.29 2.22
N ALA A 12 -0.12 78.92 1.93
CA ALA A 12 0.25 77.64 1.36
C ALA A 12 -0.09 76.52 2.35
N ALA A 13 -0.84 75.52 1.88
CA ALA A 13 -1.02 74.25 2.58
C ALA A 13 -0.42 73.14 1.71
N LEU A 14 0.71 72.60 2.16
CA LEU A 14 1.28 71.35 1.66
C LEU A 14 0.23 70.24 1.80
N VAL A 15 -0.29 69.74 0.68
CA VAL A 15 -0.99 68.45 0.66
C VAL A 15 0.08 67.38 0.59
N ALA A 16 0.44 66.82 1.75
CA ALA A 16 1.18 65.58 1.84
C ALA A 16 0.29 64.45 1.28
N THR A 17 0.59 64.01 0.06
CA THR A 17 -0.01 62.80 -0.50
C THR A 17 0.52 61.60 0.27
N VAL A 18 -0.26 61.10 1.21
CA VAL A 18 -0.08 59.76 1.75
C VAL A 18 -0.40 58.79 0.61
N ALA A 19 0.62 58.39 -0.14
CA ALA A 19 0.53 57.24 -1.03
C ALA A 19 0.37 56.00 -0.14
N GLY A 20 -0.88 55.65 0.17
CA GLY A 20 -1.20 54.35 0.74
C GLY A 20 -0.84 53.29 -0.29
N CYS A 21 0.23 52.53 -0.03
CA CYS A 21 0.49 51.27 -0.71
C CYS A 21 -0.67 50.33 -0.38
N SER A 22 -1.72 50.38 -1.19
CA SER A 22 -2.78 49.36 -1.20
C SER A 22 -2.14 48.09 -1.74
N SER A 23 -1.53 47.32 -0.85
CA SER A 23 -1.19 45.93 -1.09
C SER A 23 -2.53 45.19 -1.21
N THR A 24 -3.04 45.06 -2.42
CA THR A 24 -4.02 44.02 -2.71
C THR A 24 -3.44 42.71 -2.19
N PRO A 25 -4.13 41.98 -1.30
CA PRO A 25 -3.71 40.65 -0.90
C PRO A 25 -3.50 39.83 -2.18
N PRO A 26 -2.43 39.05 -2.29
CA PRO A 26 -2.29 38.13 -3.41
C PRO A 26 -3.58 37.31 -3.51
N PRO A 27 -4.12 37.10 -4.72
CA PRO A 27 -5.32 36.29 -4.88
C PRO A 27 -5.09 34.95 -4.18
N PRO A 28 -6.09 34.41 -3.47
CA PRO A 28 -5.96 33.12 -2.83
C PRO A 28 -5.46 32.11 -3.87
N PRO A 29 -4.50 31.25 -3.52
CA PRO A 29 -3.97 30.26 -4.45
C PRO A 29 -5.15 29.53 -5.08
N ALA A 30 -5.13 29.41 -6.40
CA ALA A 30 -6.15 28.65 -7.12
C ALA A 30 -6.29 27.28 -6.44
N PRO A 31 -7.51 26.79 -6.21
CA PRO A 31 -7.70 25.46 -5.63
C PRO A 31 -6.88 24.48 -6.46
N THR A 32 -5.95 23.78 -5.82
CA THR A 32 -5.18 22.71 -6.45
C THR A 32 -6.18 21.68 -6.94
N VAL A 33 -6.44 21.67 -8.24
CA VAL A 33 -7.25 20.61 -8.87
C VAL A 33 -6.48 19.33 -8.65
N GLU A 34 -6.93 18.51 -7.70
CA GLU A 34 -6.27 17.25 -7.45
C GLU A 34 -6.30 16.40 -8.72
N LYS A 35 -5.13 15.93 -9.13
CA LYS A 35 -5.01 15.08 -10.31
C LYS A 35 -5.48 13.66 -9.96
N ASN A 36 -6.39 13.15 -10.78
CA ASN A 36 -6.83 11.76 -10.76
C ASN A 36 -5.74 10.90 -11.42
N PHE A 37 -5.07 10.07 -10.62
CA PHE A 37 -3.98 9.22 -11.10
C PHE A 37 -4.48 8.10 -12.02
N LYS A 38 -5.71 7.59 -11.83
CA LYS A 38 -6.33 6.60 -12.73
C LYS A 38 -6.37 7.11 -14.17
N THR A 39 -6.73 8.38 -14.38
CA THR A 39 -6.73 9.04 -15.70
C THR A 39 -5.32 9.14 -16.28
N VAL A 40 -4.36 9.55 -15.45
CA VAL A 40 -2.95 9.69 -15.85
C VAL A 40 -2.35 8.34 -16.24
N ALA A 41 -2.67 7.28 -15.49
CA ALA A 41 -2.25 5.91 -15.78
C ALA A 41 -2.88 5.38 -17.07
N SER A 42 -4.18 5.63 -17.31
CA SER A 42 -4.81 5.26 -18.59
C SER A 42 -4.14 5.92 -19.78
N GLN A 43 -3.78 7.20 -19.69
CA GLN A 43 -3.04 7.91 -20.74
C GLN A 43 -1.65 7.32 -20.97
N PHE A 44 -0.96 6.94 -19.89
CA PHE A 44 0.33 6.24 -19.98
C PHE A 44 0.19 4.94 -20.77
N MET A 45 -0.84 4.14 -20.53
CA MET A 45 -1.09 2.89 -21.27
C MET A 45 -1.39 3.13 -22.75
N THR A 46 -2.16 4.16 -23.09
CA THR A 46 -2.55 4.42 -24.49
C THR A 46 -1.51 5.18 -25.31
N SER A 47 -0.46 5.71 -24.68
CA SER A 47 0.54 6.56 -25.35
C SER A 47 1.62 5.80 -26.12
N ASP A 48 1.68 4.48 -26.00
CA ASP A 48 2.66 3.62 -26.67
C ASP A 48 1.98 2.44 -27.38
N ALA A 49 2.52 2.06 -28.53
CA ALA A 49 1.93 1.03 -29.39
C ALA A 49 1.98 -0.38 -28.76
N THR A 50 2.98 -0.66 -27.92
CA THR A 50 3.10 -1.92 -27.17
C THR A 50 2.14 -1.92 -25.99
N ARG A 51 2.14 -0.84 -25.20
CA ARG A 51 1.27 -0.71 -24.03
C ARG A 51 -0.21 -0.73 -24.41
N SER A 52 -0.59 -0.07 -25.50
CA SER A 52 -1.98 0.06 -25.94
C SER A 52 -2.61 -1.25 -26.44
N GLN A 53 -1.82 -2.28 -26.71
CA GLN A 53 -2.32 -3.62 -27.09
C GLN A 53 -2.78 -4.46 -25.89
N GLY A 54 -2.58 -3.96 -24.66
CA GLY A 54 -3.00 -4.66 -23.46
C GLY A 54 -4.50 -4.65 -23.22
N THR A 55 -4.88 -5.20 -22.06
CA THR A 55 -6.27 -5.33 -21.65
C THR A 55 -6.48 -4.92 -20.19
N VAL A 56 -7.65 -4.35 -19.92
CA VAL A 56 -8.13 -4.11 -18.55
C VAL A 56 -8.61 -5.44 -17.98
N VAL A 57 -8.09 -5.82 -16.82
CA VAL A 57 -8.38 -7.13 -16.19
C VAL A 57 -9.27 -7.06 -14.95
N ASP A 58 -9.58 -5.85 -14.47
CA ASP A 58 -10.56 -5.65 -13.40
C ASP A 58 -11.99 -5.70 -13.97
N GLN A 59 -12.41 -6.86 -14.49
CA GLN A 59 -13.79 -7.14 -14.98
C GLN A 59 -14.60 -8.02 -13.99
N GLY A 60 -14.15 -8.14 -12.74
CA GLY A 60 -14.78 -8.98 -11.75
C GLY A 60 -15.83 -8.23 -10.93
N MET A 61 -17.10 -8.68 -10.98
CA MET A 61 -18.24 -8.11 -10.24
C MET A 61 -18.16 -8.18 -8.69
N PHE A 62 -17.07 -8.70 -8.12
CA PHE A 62 -16.91 -8.77 -6.67
C PHE A 62 -16.23 -7.50 -6.15
N TYR A 63 -17.05 -6.65 -5.53
CA TYR A 63 -16.67 -5.39 -4.88
C TYR A 63 -15.46 -5.56 -3.93
N PRO A 64 -14.54 -4.57 -3.81
CA PRO A 64 -14.57 -3.22 -4.38
C PRO A 64 -13.65 -3.03 -5.61
N LYS A 65 -13.32 -4.09 -6.36
CA LYS A 65 -12.24 -3.97 -7.37
C LYS A 65 -12.57 -3.01 -8.53
N GLU A 66 -13.76 -3.03 -9.13
CA GLU A 66 -14.04 -2.16 -10.28
C GLU A 66 -14.15 -0.67 -9.93
N THR A 67 -14.73 -0.36 -8.77
CA THR A 67 -14.97 1.03 -8.33
C THR A 67 -13.70 1.71 -7.87
N PHE A 68 -12.74 0.96 -7.32
CA PHE A 68 -11.54 1.51 -6.69
C PHE A 68 -10.25 1.17 -7.41
N SER A 69 -10.22 0.18 -8.30
CA SER A 69 -8.99 -0.29 -8.96
C SER A 69 -9.05 -0.12 -10.48
N LEU A 70 -7.86 0.04 -11.07
CA LEU A 70 -7.60 -0.10 -12.50
C LEU A 70 -6.39 -1.02 -12.65
N SER A 71 -6.65 -2.26 -13.02
CA SER A 71 -5.63 -3.24 -13.38
C SER A 71 -5.57 -3.40 -14.89
N TYR A 72 -4.36 -3.32 -15.43
CA TYR A 72 -4.09 -3.40 -16.85
C TYR A 72 -2.90 -4.32 -17.10
N ARG A 73 -2.97 -5.13 -18.15
CA ARG A 73 -1.94 -6.11 -18.49
C ARG A 73 -1.57 -6.04 -19.96
N TYR A 74 -0.29 -6.14 -20.29
CA TYR A 74 0.19 -6.16 -21.67
C TYR A 74 1.48 -6.99 -21.80
N CYS A 75 1.80 -7.39 -23.02
CA CYS A 75 3.07 -8.01 -23.35
C CYS A 75 4.10 -6.93 -23.69
N SER A 76 5.23 -6.91 -23.00
CA SER A 76 6.31 -6.02 -23.37
C SER A 76 6.99 -6.45 -24.68
N ALA A 77 7.59 -5.49 -25.38
CA ALA A 77 8.38 -5.75 -26.58
C ALA A 77 9.78 -6.30 -26.26
N SER A 78 10.26 -6.09 -25.03
CA SER A 78 11.51 -6.66 -24.51
C SER A 78 11.61 -6.50 -22.98
N PRO A 79 12.52 -7.20 -22.29
CA PRO A 79 12.82 -6.98 -20.87
C PRO A 79 13.28 -5.54 -20.55
N GLU A 80 14.04 -4.92 -21.45
CA GLU A 80 14.51 -3.54 -21.30
C GLU A 80 13.35 -2.56 -21.36
N GLN A 81 12.42 -2.76 -22.31
CA GLN A 81 11.21 -1.94 -22.40
C GLN A 81 10.35 -2.05 -21.13
N ALA A 82 10.20 -3.26 -20.57
CA ALA A 82 9.43 -3.44 -19.35
C ALA A 82 10.07 -2.72 -18.15
N THR A 83 11.40 -2.78 -18.04
CA THR A 83 12.14 -2.06 -17.00
C THR A 83 11.97 -0.54 -17.14
N GLN A 84 12.03 -0.02 -18.37
CA GLN A 84 11.79 1.39 -18.65
C GLN A 84 10.35 1.82 -18.33
N ASP A 85 9.36 1.01 -18.70
CA ASP A 85 7.95 1.28 -18.41
C ASP A 85 7.69 1.34 -16.90
N ILE A 86 8.28 0.42 -16.12
CA ILE A 86 8.17 0.41 -14.66
C ILE A 86 8.72 1.71 -14.06
N GLU A 87 9.91 2.13 -14.47
CA GLU A 87 10.53 3.36 -13.96
C GLU A 87 9.72 4.59 -14.37
N GLN A 88 9.30 4.70 -15.64
CA GLN A 88 8.50 5.82 -16.13
C GLN A 88 7.17 5.94 -15.41
N PHE A 89 6.48 4.83 -15.18
CA PHE A 89 5.22 4.80 -14.45
C PHE A 89 5.41 5.24 -12.99
N TYR A 90 6.50 4.81 -12.34
CA TYR A 90 6.79 5.24 -10.97
C TYR A 90 7.12 6.74 -10.88
N GLN A 91 7.86 7.29 -11.84
CA GLN A 91 8.10 8.74 -11.92
C GLN A 91 6.80 9.50 -12.17
N LEU A 92 5.89 8.95 -12.96
CA LEU A 92 4.55 9.51 -13.19
C LEU A 92 3.72 9.51 -11.91
N ALA A 93 3.74 8.42 -11.14
CA ALA A 93 3.12 8.33 -9.82
C ALA A 93 3.69 9.38 -8.85
N LYS A 94 5.02 9.48 -8.72
CA LYS A 94 5.70 10.50 -7.90
C LYS A 94 5.29 11.93 -8.28
N LYS A 95 5.29 12.24 -9.57
CA LYS A 95 4.91 13.56 -10.08
C LYS A 95 3.46 13.89 -9.77
N THR A 96 2.56 12.91 -9.93
CA THR A 96 1.14 13.06 -9.64
C THR A 96 0.89 13.21 -8.14
N CYS A 97 1.58 12.42 -7.32
CA CYS A 97 1.50 12.50 -5.86
C CYS A 97 1.94 13.88 -5.35
N LYS A 98 3.08 14.38 -5.83
CA LYS A 98 3.54 15.74 -5.51
C LYS A 98 2.55 16.82 -5.94
N ALA A 99 1.88 16.64 -7.09
CA ALA A 99 0.85 17.57 -7.55
C ALA A 99 -0.42 17.55 -6.66
N ASN A 100 -0.65 16.44 -5.95
CA ASN A 100 -1.70 16.29 -4.94
C ASN A 100 -1.20 16.62 -3.51
N SER A 101 -0.06 17.29 -3.36
CA SER A 101 0.55 17.62 -2.06
C SER A 101 0.87 16.41 -1.19
N GLY A 102 0.92 15.21 -1.77
CA GLY A 102 1.24 13.98 -1.08
C GLY A 102 2.71 13.59 -1.16
N THR A 103 3.05 12.54 -0.43
CA THR A 103 4.34 11.86 -0.47
C THR A 103 4.14 10.41 -0.84
N MET A 104 4.97 9.91 -1.77
CA MET A 104 4.98 8.48 -2.09
C MET A 104 5.68 7.72 -0.96
N ILE A 105 4.99 6.74 -0.37
CA ILE A 105 5.54 5.75 0.55
C ILE A 105 5.43 4.37 -0.08
N ASN A 106 6.47 3.55 0.08
CA ASN A 106 6.42 2.16 -0.37
C ASN A 106 5.98 1.28 0.81
N GLN A 107 4.98 0.45 0.56
CA GLN A 107 4.55 -0.62 1.46
C GLN A 107 4.82 -1.96 0.78
N GLU A 108 4.66 -3.05 1.53
CA GLU A 108 4.98 -4.42 1.07
C GLU A 108 4.34 -4.78 -0.26
N ASN A 109 3.09 -4.32 -0.51
CA ASN A 109 2.33 -4.75 -1.68
C ASN A 109 2.25 -3.71 -2.79
N ASP A 110 2.29 -2.42 -2.47
CA ASP A 110 2.14 -1.34 -3.45
C ASP A 110 2.83 -0.06 -2.94
N ALA A 111 3.06 0.91 -3.82
CA ALA A 111 3.42 2.26 -3.40
C ALA A 111 2.19 3.15 -3.31
N TRP A 112 2.06 3.84 -2.18
CA TRP A 112 0.93 4.69 -1.86
C TRP A 112 1.34 6.15 -1.86
N CYS A 113 0.56 6.99 -2.53
CA CYS A 113 0.59 8.42 -2.29
C CYS A 113 -0.24 8.72 -1.04
N VAL A 114 0.37 9.36 -0.04
CA VAL A 114 -0.31 9.72 1.22
C VAL A 114 -0.13 11.19 1.55
N LEU A 115 -1.13 11.78 2.19
CA LEU A 115 -1.02 13.06 2.89
C LEU A 115 -0.53 12.80 4.31
N HIS A 116 0.20 13.74 4.91
CA HIS A 116 0.75 13.64 6.27
C HIS A 116 1.48 12.31 6.54
N PRO A 117 2.50 11.96 5.74
CA PRO A 117 3.18 10.67 5.88
C PRO A 117 3.76 10.50 7.29
N ASN A 118 3.58 9.31 7.85
CA ASN A 118 4.12 8.90 9.14
C ASN A 118 3.57 9.66 10.35
N THR A 119 2.31 10.11 10.27
CA THR A 119 1.58 10.72 11.40
C THR A 119 0.22 10.06 11.58
N ALA A 120 -0.47 10.38 12.68
CA ALA A 120 -1.80 9.85 12.96
C ALA A 120 -2.87 10.37 11.97
N GLU A 121 -2.59 11.48 11.30
CA GLU A 121 -3.42 12.14 10.29
C GLU A 121 -3.13 11.64 8.87
N GLU A 122 -2.34 10.57 8.73
CA GLU A 122 -1.98 10.02 7.42
C GLU A 122 -3.24 9.53 6.70
N THR A 123 -3.39 9.97 5.45
CA THR A 123 -4.54 9.56 4.61
C THR A 123 -4.07 9.17 3.20
N PRO A 124 -4.58 8.07 2.63
CA PRO A 124 -4.23 7.65 1.29
C PRO A 124 -4.88 8.56 0.24
N VAL A 125 -4.17 8.82 -0.85
CA VAL A 125 -4.68 9.54 -2.03
C VAL A 125 -4.89 8.56 -3.19
N PHE A 126 -3.87 7.76 -3.50
CA PHE A 126 -3.95 6.68 -4.49
C PHE A 126 -2.82 5.66 -4.26
N SER A 127 -2.93 4.49 -4.90
CA SER A 127 -1.88 3.48 -5.00
C SER A 127 -1.38 3.34 -6.45
N ALA A 128 -0.10 3.05 -6.61
CA ALA A 128 0.56 2.81 -7.87
C ALA A 128 1.48 1.60 -7.79
N ARG A 129 1.19 0.57 -8.60
CA ARG A 129 2.04 -0.61 -8.78
C ARG A 129 2.16 -0.96 -10.26
N ILE A 130 3.36 -1.32 -10.65
CA ILE A 130 3.65 -1.91 -11.95
C ILE A 130 4.77 -2.94 -11.80
N THR A 131 4.61 -4.08 -12.44
CA THR A 131 5.48 -5.26 -12.27
C THR A 131 5.61 -5.99 -13.59
N SER A 132 6.72 -6.70 -13.78
CA SER A 132 6.95 -7.55 -14.96
C SER A 132 7.33 -8.96 -14.53
N THR A 133 6.90 -9.97 -15.29
CA THR A 133 7.26 -11.36 -15.04
C THR A 133 7.46 -12.14 -16.34
N ASP A 134 8.46 -13.03 -16.35
CA ASP A 134 8.71 -13.95 -17.47
C ASP A 134 7.93 -15.27 -17.34
N LEU A 135 7.18 -15.47 -16.23
CA LEU A 135 6.40 -16.70 -15.98
C LEU A 135 5.32 -16.96 -17.03
N TRP A 136 5.01 -15.98 -17.87
CA TRP A 136 4.02 -16.05 -18.94
C TRP A 136 4.65 -15.86 -20.34
N ALA A 137 5.92 -16.23 -20.51
CA ALA A 137 6.63 -16.13 -21.79
C ALA A 137 5.90 -16.84 -22.96
N ASP A 138 5.13 -17.90 -22.67
CA ASP A 138 4.30 -18.59 -23.67
C ASP A 138 3.17 -17.71 -24.23
N VAL A 139 2.71 -16.72 -23.46
CA VAL A 139 1.66 -15.76 -23.84
C VAL A 139 2.26 -14.50 -24.44
N CYS A 140 3.45 -14.09 -23.99
CA CYS A 140 4.16 -12.91 -24.46
C CYS A 140 5.50 -13.30 -25.13
N PRO A 141 5.49 -13.71 -26.40
CA PRO A 141 6.69 -14.23 -27.07
C PRO A 141 7.77 -13.15 -27.30
N THR A 142 7.43 -11.87 -27.20
CA THR A 142 8.35 -10.75 -27.43
C THR A 142 9.04 -10.25 -26.17
N GLY A 143 8.54 -10.58 -24.98
CA GLY A 143 9.07 -10.03 -23.73
C GLY A 143 8.19 -10.36 -22.53
N PRO A 144 8.56 -9.87 -21.33
CA PRO A 144 7.83 -10.19 -20.12
C PRO A 144 6.38 -9.71 -20.17
N PHE A 145 5.55 -10.40 -19.39
CA PHE A 145 4.19 -10.00 -19.12
C PHE A 145 4.18 -8.89 -18.06
N VAL A 146 3.64 -7.73 -18.40
CA VAL A 146 3.60 -6.56 -17.50
C VAL A 146 2.20 -6.41 -16.90
N THR A 147 2.14 -6.25 -15.58
CA THR A 147 0.91 -5.98 -14.84
C THR A 147 1.02 -4.66 -14.10
N MET A 148 0.12 -3.73 -14.44
CA MET A 148 -0.09 -2.47 -13.76
C MET A 148 -1.36 -2.54 -12.91
N ARG A 149 -1.32 -1.94 -11.73
CA ARG A 149 -2.48 -1.74 -10.85
C ARG A 149 -2.45 -0.33 -10.26
N VAL A 150 -3.58 0.35 -10.34
CA VAL A 150 -3.84 1.63 -9.67
C VAL A 150 -5.02 1.46 -8.74
N ILE A 151 -4.94 1.99 -7.53
CA ILE A 151 -6.08 2.06 -6.61
C ILE A 151 -6.39 3.52 -6.35
N GLU A 152 -7.55 4.00 -6.77
CA GLU A 152 -8.01 5.37 -6.58
C GLU A 152 -9.53 5.43 -6.77
N ASN A 153 -10.23 6.08 -5.84
CA ASN A 153 -11.64 6.44 -6.01
C ASN A 153 -11.92 7.78 -5.33
N LYS A 154 -12.12 8.82 -6.14
CA LYS A 154 -12.38 10.18 -5.67
C LYS A 154 -13.87 10.51 -5.60
N ASP A 155 -14.73 9.60 -6.05
CA ASP A 155 -16.17 9.83 -6.17
C ASP A 155 -16.95 9.39 -4.92
N VAL A 156 -16.25 8.77 -3.96
CA VAL A 156 -16.81 8.36 -2.66
C VAL A 156 -16.38 9.31 -1.56
N ASP A 157 -17.11 9.30 -0.44
CA ASP A 157 -16.71 10.05 0.75
C ASP A 157 -15.35 9.55 1.30
N GLN A 158 -14.67 10.44 2.03
CA GLN A 158 -13.31 10.18 2.51
C GLN A 158 -13.23 8.96 3.44
N ALA A 159 -14.26 8.69 4.25
CA ALA A 159 -14.25 7.55 5.16
C ALA A 159 -14.39 6.23 4.38
N ALA A 160 -15.33 6.18 3.43
CA ALA A 160 -15.50 5.04 2.54
C ALA A 160 -14.26 4.79 1.66
N TRP A 161 -13.59 5.86 1.20
CA TRP A 161 -12.32 5.76 0.49
C TRP A 161 -11.22 5.13 1.36
N ILE A 162 -11.04 5.62 2.59
CA ILE A 162 -10.02 5.11 3.51
C ILE A 162 -10.27 3.62 3.80
N ASP A 163 -11.52 3.23 4.05
CA ASP A 163 -11.86 1.84 4.34
C ASP A 163 -11.70 0.93 3.11
N GLY A 164 -12.06 1.42 1.92
CA GLY A 164 -11.78 0.73 0.66
C GLY A 164 -10.28 0.56 0.40
N ALA A 165 -9.48 1.60 0.64
CA ALA A 165 -8.03 1.55 0.49
C ALA A 165 -7.41 0.51 1.43
N LYS A 166 -7.84 0.43 2.69
CA LYS A 166 -7.40 -0.60 3.65
C LYS A 166 -7.70 -2.01 3.15
N GLN A 167 -8.92 -2.24 2.67
CA GLN A 167 -9.32 -3.54 2.10
C GLN A 167 -8.48 -3.94 0.87
N LEU A 168 -7.97 -2.95 0.14
CA LEU A 168 -7.20 -3.16 -1.09
C LEU A 168 -5.68 -3.20 -0.89
N GLY A 169 -5.22 -3.09 0.36
CA GLY A 169 -3.82 -3.31 0.75
C GLY A 169 -3.12 -2.11 1.39
N TYR A 170 -3.78 -0.96 1.54
CA TYR A 170 -3.21 0.18 2.26
C TYR A 170 -3.06 -0.12 3.75
N GLN A 171 -1.88 0.12 4.29
CA GLN A 171 -1.60 0.04 5.71
C GLN A 171 -1.47 1.47 6.29
N PRO A 172 -2.44 1.94 7.09
CA PRO A 172 -2.33 3.22 7.79
C PRO A 172 -1.07 3.29 8.64
N PHE A 173 -0.64 4.51 8.95
CA PHE A 173 0.52 4.68 9.82
C PHE A 173 0.32 3.98 11.16
N SER A 174 1.33 3.20 11.54
CA SER A 174 1.50 2.68 12.89
C SER A 174 3.00 2.54 13.16
N VAL A 175 3.37 2.48 14.44
CA VAL A 175 4.76 2.24 14.86
C VAL A 175 5.31 0.89 14.38
N HIS A 176 4.42 -0.03 13.97
CA HIS A 176 4.77 -1.37 13.48
C HIS A 176 4.71 -1.48 11.95
N ARG A 177 4.27 -0.43 11.24
CA ARG A 177 4.20 -0.47 9.78
C ARG A 177 5.61 -0.54 9.19
N LYS A 178 5.85 -1.54 8.34
CA LYS A 178 7.07 -1.61 7.53
C LYS A 178 6.96 -0.63 6.37
N ILE A 179 7.85 0.37 6.36
CA ILE A 179 8.03 1.26 5.21
C ILE A 179 9.25 0.77 4.46
N VAL A 180 9.06 0.50 3.18
CA VAL A 180 10.16 0.10 2.32
C VAL A 180 10.89 1.38 1.87
N PRO A 181 12.23 1.42 1.92
CA PRO A 181 12.98 2.61 1.53
C PRO A 181 12.62 3.09 0.12
N SER A 182 12.32 4.39 -0.03
CA SER A 182 11.92 5.00 -1.32
C SER A 182 13.07 5.11 -2.34
N SER A 183 14.30 4.79 -1.92
CA SER A 183 15.53 4.80 -2.73
C SER A 183 15.68 3.56 -3.62
N GLN A 184 14.91 2.50 -3.40
CA GLN A 184 14.84 1.35 -4.30
C GLN A 184 13.84 1.67 -5.43
N SER A 185 14.23 1.42 -6.68
CA SER A 185 13.30 1.46 -7.81
C SER A 185 12.22 0.39 -7.60
N GLN A 186 10.98 0.64 -8.02
CA GLN A 186 9.92 -0.38 -7.91
C GLN A 186 10.27 -1.67 -8.65
N ALA A 187 11.09 -1.58 -9.70
CA ALA A 187 11.67 -2.73 -10.39
C ALA A 187 12.45 -3.66 -9.44
N ALA A 188 13.14 -3.11 -8.42
CA ALA A 188 13.84 -3.92 -7.41
C ALA A 188 12.91 -4.46 -6.31
N LEU A 189 11.77 -3.81 -6.07
CA LEU A 189 10.83 -4.17 -4.98
C LEU A 189 9.83 -5.24 -5.37
N PHE A 190 9.46 -5.29 -6.64
CA PHE A 190 8.35 -6.13 -7.11
C PHE A 190 8.72 -7.05 -8.28
N ASN A 191 9.94 -6.94 -8.81
CA ASN A 191 10.54 -7.96 -9.68
C ASN A 191 11.61 -8.78 -8.93
N GLU A 192 11.63 -8.74 -7.59
CA GLU A 192 12.42 -9.69 -6.82
C GLU A 192 11.90 -11.09 -7.21
N GLU A 193 12.78 -11.94 -7.76
CA GLU A 193 12.47 -13.36 -7.93
C GLU A 193 11.88 -13.86 -6.62
N GLU A 194 10.73 -14.53 -6.67
CA GLU A 194 10.11 -15.14 -5.48
C GLU A 194 11.23 -15.81 -4.70
N THR A 195 11.59 -15.25 -3.54
CA THR A 195 12.63 -15.86 -2.71
C THR A 195 12.13 -17.28 -2.48
N PRO A 196 12.88 -18.32 -2.88
CA PRO A 196 12.42 -19.68 -2.73
C PRO A 196 11.97 -19.84 -1.29
N ALA A 197 10.78 -20.46 -1.11
CA ALA A 197 10.23 -20.71 0.21
C ALA A 197 11.37 -21.19 1.12
N PRO A 198 11.58 -20.57 2.30
CA PRO A 198 12.80 -20.78 3.06
C PRO A 198 13.04 -22.28 3.20
N GLU A 199 14.25 -22.71 2.83
CA GLU A 199 14.75 -24.03 3.20
C GLU A 199 14.55 -24.15 4.71
N GLN A 200 13.64 -25.04 5.11
CA GLN A 200 13.29 -25.50 6.47
C GLN A 200 13.83 -24.63 7.62
N GLU A 201 12.93 -24.11 8.48
CA GLU A 201 13.35 -23.37 9.69
C GLU A 201 14.46 -24.13 10.45
N PRO A 202 15.54 -23.43 10.85
CA PRO A 202 16.72 -24.08 11.43
C PRO A 202 16.34 -24.84 12.69
N TRP A 203 16.94 -26.01 12.91
CA TRP A 203 16.71 -26.80 14.11
C TRP A 203 17.26 -26.07 15.34
N THR A 204 16.37 -25.59 16.21
CA THR A 204 16.74 -24.86 17.43
C THR A 204 16.65 -25.75 18.68
N GLU A 205 17.14 -25.24 19.82
CA GLU A 205 16.94 -25.90 21.12
C GLU A 205 15.46 -26.10 21.45
N GLU A 206 14.61 -25.12 21.09
CA GLU A 206 13.15 -25.19 21.24
C GLU A 206 12.55 -26.32 20.37
N THR A 207 13.02 -26.46 19.12
CA THR A 207 12.62 -27.58 18.25
C THR A 207 13.00 -28.93 18.87
N GLY A 208 14.20 -29.05 19.44
CA GLY A 208 14.65 -30.26 20.13
C GLY A 208 13.82 -30.59 21.36
N PHE A 209 13.42 -29.57 22.12
CA PHE A 209 12.54 -29.71 23.27
C PHE A 209 11.15 -30.20 22.85
N ILE A 210 10.52 -29.55 21.88
CA ILE A 210 9.22 -29.92 21.32
C ILE A 210 9.24 -31.35 20.76
N ALA A 211 10.33 -31.75 20.10
CA ALA A 211 10.48 -33.09 19.53
C ALA A 211 10.65 -34.21 20.59
N THR A 212 10.69 -33.88 21.88
CA THR A 212 10.92 -34.87 22.95
C THR A 212 9.93 -34.78 24.12
N HIS A 213 9.14 -33.72 24.23
CA HIS A 213 8.31 -33.45 25.41
C HIS A 213 6.81 -33.53 25.12
N VAL A 214 6.24 -34.74 25.25
CA VAL A 214 4.79 -34.97 25.13
C VAL A 214 4.03 -34.28 26.28
N GLY A 215 2.88 -33.68 25.97
CA GLY A 215 2.01 -32.98 26.92
C GLY A 215 2.24 -31.46 27.00
N GLU A 216 3.31 -30.97 26.39
CA GLU A 216 3.66 -29.55 26.35
C GLU A 216 2.66 -28.74 25.50
N THR A 217 2.47 -27.45 25.85
CA THR A 217 1.59 -26.56 25.09
C THR A 217 2.37 -25.87 23.99
N VAL A 218 1.93 -26.09 22.75
CA VAL A 218 2.59 -25.58 21.55
C VAL A 218 1.63 -24.87 20.63
N CYS A 219 2.19 -23.97 19.83
CA CYS A 219 1.48 -23.19 18.85
C CYS A 219 2.12 -23.32 17.47
N MET A 220 1.28 -23.29 16.43
CA MET A 220 1.71 -23.24 15.04
C MET A 220 1.03 -22.06 14.37
N TYR A 221 1.82 -21.13 13.85
CA TYR A 221 1.32 -20.03 13.01
C TYR A 221 1.32 -20.44 11.54
N LYS A 222 0.22 -20.16 10.85
CA LYS A 222 0.09 -20.38 9.41
C LYS A 222 -0.64 -19.22 8.76
N LYS A 223 -0.08 -18.68 7.68
CA LYS A 223 -0.75 -17.73 6.80
C LYS A 223 -0.77 -18.30 5.40
N THR A 224 -1.95 -18.56 4.86
CA THR A 224 -2.09 -18.90 3.45
C THR A 224 -2.12 -17.62 2.61
N LYS A 225 -1.71 -17.70 1.33
CA LYS A 225 -1.66 -16.54 0.42
C LYS A 225 -3.04 -15.87 0.24
N ASP A 226 -4.12 -16.61 0.48
CA ASP A 226 -5.50 -16.17 0.27
C ASP A 226 -6.21 -15.68 1.55
N GLU A 227 -5.59 -15.83 2.72
CA GLU A 227 -6.18 -15.38 3.99
C GLU A 227 -5.80 -13.93 4.31
N ALA A 228 -6.80 -13.11 4.63
CA ALA A 228 -6.62 -11.70 5.01
C ALA A 228 -5.73 -11.52 6.26
N TYR A 229 -5.63 -12.56 7.09
CA TYR A 229 -4.79 -12.63 8.28
C TYR A 229 -4.28 -14.06 8.47
N GLY A 230 -3.08 -14.24 9.02
CA GLY A 230 -2.63 -15.57 9.43
C GLY A 230 -3.36 -16.05 10.68
N VAL A 231 -3.24 -17.33 11.01
CA VAL A 231 -3.91 -17.95 12.15
C VAL A 231 -2.90 -18.76 12.98
N THR A 232 -3.07 -18.75 14.30
CA THR A 232 -2.32 -19.62 15.20
C THR A 232 -3.21 -20.73 15.73
N TYR A 233 -2.74 -21.96 15.64
CA TYR A 233 -3.34 -23.12 16.29
C TYR A 233 -2.62 -23.37 17.60
N LYS A 234 -3.36 -23.49 18.72
CA LYS A 234 -2.80 -23.78 20.05
C LYS A 234 -3.33 -25.13 20.55
N GLY A 235 -2.43 -25.93 21.12
CA GLY A 235 -2.77 -27.27 21.57
C GLY A 235 -1.67 -27.95 22.37
N LYS A 236 -1.91 -29.22 22.74
CA LYS A 236 -0.95 -30.03 23.48
C LYS A 236 -0.35 -31.14 22.63
N ILE A 237 0.95 -31.38 22.78
CA ILE A 237 1.63 -32.49 22.10
C ILE A 237 1.05 -33.82 22.59
N GLN A 238 0.50 -34.62 21.67
CA GLN A 238 0.00 -35.97 21.94
C GLN A 238 1.07 -37.04 21.69
N SER A 239 1.84 -36.89 20.62
CA SER A 239 2.90 -37.84 20.27
C SER A 239 3.96 -37.19 19.38
N VAL A 240 5.16 -37.76 19.39
CA VAL A 240 6.25 -37.39 18.48
C VAL A 240 6.77 -38.64 17.78
N LYS A 241 6.91 -38.56 16.45
CA LYS A 241 7.47 -39.63 15.62
C LYS A 241 8.23 -39.04 14.45
N ASP A 242 9.47 -39.48 14.23
CA ASP A 242 10.30 -39.07 13.08
C ASP A 242 10.37 -37.54 12.91
N ASN A 243 10.61 -36.81 14.01
CA ASN A 243 10.62 -35.33 14.08
C ASN A 243 9.30 -34.65 13.69
N ARG A 244 8.20 -35.41 13.57
CA ARG A 244 6.85 -34.89 13.43
C ARG A 244 6.12 -34.97 14.76
N VAL A 245 5.41 -33.90 15.07
CA VAL A 245 4.68 -33.70 16.31
C VAL A 245 3.20 -33.73 15.98
N SER A 246 2.48 -34.60 16.66
CA SER A 246 1.03 -34.68 16.63
C SER A 246 0.48 -33.87 17.80
N VAL A 247 -0.29 -32.82 17.52
CA VAL A 247 -0.79 -31.87 18.52
C VAL A 247 -2.31 -31.91 18.53
N LEU A 248 -2.90 -32.05 19.72
CA LEU A 248 -4.33 -31.84 19.93
C LEU A 248 -4.59 -30.33 20.02
N ALA A 249 -4.94 -29.73 18.89
CA ALA A 249 -5.30 -28.32 18.80
C ALA A 249 -6.72 -28.10 19.33
N THR A 250 -6.82 -27.36 20.43
CA THR A 250 -8.09 -27.00 21.09
C THR A 250 -8.52 -25.57 20.78
N GLU A 251 -7.61 -24.75 20.26
CA GLU A 251 -7.87 -23.34 19.98
C GLU A 251 -7.33 -22.94 18.61
N LYS A 252 -8.09 -22.06 17.94
CA LYS A 252 -7.66 -21.32 16.76
C LYS A 252 -7.76 -19.83 17.07
N LEU A 253 -6.66 -19.12 16.85
CA LEU A 253 -6.48 -17.72 17.20
C LEU A 253 -6.16 -16.93 15.93
N LYS A 254 -6.61 -15.69 15.88
CA LYS A 254 -6.34 -14.77 14.78
C LYS A 254 -4.95 -14.16 14.92
N GLY A 255 -4.19 -14.12 13.82
CA GLY A 255 -2.84 -13.58 13.77
C GLY A 255 -1.77 -14.54 14.29
N ASP A 256 -0.52 -14.06 14.33
CA ASP A 256 0.58 -14.74 15.01
C ASP A 256 0.60 -14.28 16.47
N ILE A 257 0.32 -15.17 17.41
CA ILE A 257 0.18 -14.83 18.83
C ILE A 257 1.45 -14.26 19.46
N ARG A 258 2.63 -14.47 18.85
CA ARG A 258 3.91 -13.93 19.36
C ARG A 258 3.99 -12.41 19.21
N VAL A 259 3.20 -11.87 18.28
CA VAL A 259 3.19 -10.45 17.91
C VAL A 259 1.79 -9.86 17.88
N ALA A 260 0.75 -10.66 18.13
CA ALA A 260 -0.63 -10.21 18.14
C ALA A 260 -0.87 -9.27 19.34
N PRO A 261 -1.49 -8.10 19.14
CA PRO A 261 -1.75 -7.14 20.20
C PRO A 261 -2.84 -7.62 21.18
N GLU A 262 -3.79 -8.42 20.69
CA GLU A 262 -4.89 -9.01 21.46
C GLU A 262 -5.17 -10.44 20.96
N MET A 263 -5.64 -11.30 21.86
CA MET A 263 -5.91 -12.71 21.58
C MET A 263 -7.36 -12.91 21.12
N ASP A 264 -7.56 -12.87 19.81
CA ASP A 264 -8.87 -13.08 19.17
C ASP A 264 -9.10 -14.56 18.87
N GLN A 265 -9.97 -15.22 19.64
CA GLN A 265 -10.35 -16.61 19.39
C GLN A 265 -11.32 -16.73 18.20
N LEU A 266 -10.97 -17.59 17.25
CA LEU A 266 -11.78 -17.89 16.07
C LEU A 266 -12.61 -19.16 16.30
N PRO A 267 -13.74 -19.31 15.60
CA PRO A 267 -14.49 -20.56 15.61
C PRO A 267 -13.60 -21.76 15.28
N TRP A 268 -13.61 -22.76 16.16
CA TRP A 268 -12.78 -23.96 16.05
C TRP A 268 -13.54 -25.21 16.48
N TYR A 269 -13.04 -26.37 16.06
CA TYR A 269 -13.53 -27.65 16.51
C TYR A 269 -13.16 -27.88 17.99
N LYS A 270 -13.93 -28.70 18.70
CA LYS A 270 -13.64 -29.00 20.12
C LYS A 270 -12.25 -29.61 20.30
N GLU A 271 -11.86 -30.49 19.39
CA GLU A 271 -10.57 -31.15 19.33
C GLU A 271 -10.23 -31.43 17.87
N ALA A 272 -9.01 -31.09 17.44
CA ALA A 272 -8.50 -31.43 16.12
C ALA A 272 -7.02 -31.80 16.23
N VAL A 273 -6.63 -32.90 15.60
CA VAL A 273 -5.22 -33.33 15.58
C VAL A 273 -4.53 -32.71 14.39
N ILE A 274 -3.42 -32.00 14.66
CA ILE A 274 -2.56 -31.41 13.64
C ILE A 274 -1.19 -32.09 13.72
N GLU A 275 -0.76 -32.67 12.61
CA GLU A 275 0.56 -33.29 12.50
C GLU A 275 1.47 -32.45 11.61
N ALA A 276 2.53 -31.90 12.19
CA ALA A 276 3.53 -31.12 11.47
C ALA A 276 4.95 -31.43 11.97
N ASP A 277 5.98 -31.00 11.23
CA ASP A 277 7.37 -31.10 11.68
C ASP A 277 7.55 -30.31 12.99
N ALA A 278 8.43 -30.76 13.89
CA ALA A 278 8.73 -30.09 15.15
C ALA A 278 9.10 -28.61 14.96
N ARG A 279 9.72 -28.27 13.83
CA ARG A 279 10.09 -26.88 13.46
C ARG A 279 8.89 -25.98 13.18
N SER A 280 7.73 -26.56 12.86
CA SER A 280 6.51 -25.78 12.61
C SER A 280 5.83 -25.30 13.89
N TRP A 281 6.33 -25.74 15.04
CA TRP A 281 5.75 -25.47 16.36
C TRP A 281 6.71 -24.60 17.19
N PHE A 282 6.13 -23.79 18.06
CA PHE A 282 6.83 -23.05 19.11
C PHE A 282 6.08 -23.17 20.44
N ILE A 283 6.76 -22.98 21.56
CA ILE A 283 6.17 -23.05 22.89
C ILE A 283 5.30 -21.82 23.12
N CYS A 284 4.07 -22.03 23.60
CA CYS A 284 3.15 -20.94 23.90
C CYS A 284 2.34 -21.24 25.15
N ASN A 285 2.47 -20.38 26.16
CA ASN A 285 1.72 -20.46 27.42
C ASN A 285 0.55 -19.48 27.39
#